data_AF-A0A7Y3K7F9-F1
#
_entry.id   AF-A0A7Y3K7F9-F1
#
_cell.length_a   1.000
_cell.length_b   1.000
_cell.length_c   1.000
_cell.angle_alpha   90.00
_cell.angle_beta   90.00
_cell.angle_gamma   90.00
#
_symmetry.space_group_name_H-M   'P 1'
#
loop_
_entity.id
_entity.type
_entity.pdbx_description
1 polymer ?
#
loop_
_entity_poly.entity_id
_entity_poly.type
_entity_poly.pdbx_seq_one_letter_code
_entity_poly.pdbx_strand_id
1 'polypeptide(L)'
;MKLTETEKRKIKQDLAACLAGQQEVRKVMIFGSFLTSDDPQDLDVAVFQDSSEHYLPLALRYRKLLRPVADQIPLDVMPLR
;
A
#
# COMPACT_ATOMS: atom_id res chain seq x y z
N MET A 1 -9.20 -5.46 12.81
CA MET A 1 -9.71 -4.19 13.38
C MET A 1 -10.92 -3.74 12.58
N LYS A 2 -12.07 -3.44 13.20
CA LYS A 2 -13.22 -2.94 12.45
C LYS A 2 -12.95 -1.56 11.89
N LEU A 3 -13.07 -1.40 10.58
CA LEU A 3 -12.80 -0.15 9.87
C LEU A 3 -14.09 0.38 9.23
N THR A 4 -14.41 1.63 9.54
CA THR A 4 -15.46 2.38 8.84
C THR A 4 -15.00 2.76 7.43
N GLU A 5 -15.95 3.00 6.53
CA GLU A 5 -15.65 3.46 5.16
C GLU A 5 -14.86 4.78 5.12
N THR A 6 -15.07 5.66 6.10
CA THR A 6 -14.30 6.91 6.24
C THR A 6 -12.84 6.63 6.59
N GLU A 7 -12.56 5.70 7.49
CA GLU A 7 -11.19 5.30 7.85
C GLU A 7 -10.52 4.58 6.69
N LYS A 8 -11.22 3.66 6.00
CA LYS A 8 -10.71 3.01 4.79
C LYS A 8 -10.34 4.05 3.72
N ARG A 9 -11.17 5.07 3.52
CA ARG A 9 -10.89 6.16 2.57
C ARG A 9 -9.66 6.96 2.98
N LYS A 10 -9.49 7.26 4.27
CA LYS A 10 -8.31 7.96 4.78
C LYS A 10 -7.04 7.14 4.54
N ILE A 11 -7.05 5.85 4.87
CA ILE A 11 -5.93 4.92 4.61
C ILE A 11 -5.56 4.91 3.12
N LYS A 12 -6.56 4.85 2.22
CA LYS A 12 -6.33 4.93 0.76
C LYS A 12 -5.65 6.24 0.35
N GLN A 13 -6.03 7.37 0.95
CA GLN A 13 -5.43 8.67 0.67
C GLN A 13 -3.99 8.77 1.18
N ASP A 14 -3.74 8.30 2.41
CA ASP A 14 -2.40 8.27 3.01
C ASP A 14 -1.46 7.37 2.19
N LEU A 15 -1.93 6.20 1.75
CA LEU A 15 -1.20 5.31 0.85
C LEU A 15 -0.79 6.02 -0.45
N ALA A 16 -1.74 6.69 -1.09
CA ALA A 16 -1.49 7.44 -2.31
C ALA A 16 -0.49 8.59 -2.09
N ALA A 17 -0.62 9.33 -0.98
CA ALA A 17 0.28 10.42 -0.63
C ALA A 17 1.72 9.95 -0.41
N CYS A 18 1.91 8.82 0.27
CA CYS A 18 3.25 8.23 0.48
C CYS A 18 3.92 7.85 -0.86
N LEU A 19 3.17 7.28 -1.80
CA LEU A 19 3.72 6.78 -3.07
C LEU A 19 3.81 7.84 -4.18
N ALA A 20 3.10 8.97 -4.04
CA ALA A 20 3.02 10.02 -5.07
C ALA A 20 4.38 10.62 -5.48
N GLY A 21 5.37 10.59 -4.57
CA GLY A 21 6.72 11.11 -4.85
C GLY A 21 7.65 10.14 -5.58
N GLN A 22 7.23 8.90 -5.83
CA GLN A 22 8.06 7.86 -6.45
C GLN A 22 7.88 7.87 -7.97
N GLN A 23 8.92 8.20 -8.72
CA GLN A 23 8.85 8.39 -10.17
C GLN A 23 8.60 7.09 -10.94
N GLU A 24 9.01 5.97 -10.36
CA GLU A 24 8.85 4.65 -10.93
C GLU A 24 7.43 4.10 -10.76
N VAL A 25 6.62 4.66 -9.85
CA VAL A 25 5.27 4.14 -9.57
C VAL A 25 4.33 4.57 -10.69
N ARG A 26 3.67 3.60 -11.31
CA ARG A 26 2.72 3.80 -12.42
C ARG A 26 1.28 3.58 -12.00
N LYS A 27 1.04 2.61 -11.12
CA LYS A 27 -0.31 2.31 -10.61
C LYS A 27 -0.21 1.65 -9.24
N VAL A 28 -1.13 2.00 -8.36
CA VAL A 28 -1.30 1.34 -7.05
C VAL A 28 -2.66 0.65 -7.07
N MET A 29 -2.67 -0.64 -6.75
CA MET A 29 -3.90 -1.42 -6.60
C MET A 29 -3.98 -1.99 -5.20
N ILE A 30 -5.10 -1.75 -4.54
CA ILE A 30 -5.45 -2.40 -3.28
C ILE A 30 -6.33 -3.60 -3.61
N PHE A 31 -6.07 -4.72 -2.96
CA PHE A 31 -6.85 -5.93 -3.13
C PHE A 31 -7.02 -6.65 -1.78
N GLY A 32 -7.55 -7.87 -1.81
CA GLY A 32 -7.75 -8.67 -0.61
C GLY A 32 -8.93 -8.22 0.25
N SER A 33 -8.86 -8.60 1.53
CA SER A 33 -9.97 -8.48 2.48
C SER A 33 -10.37 -7.02 2.76
N PHE A 34 -9.43 -6.08 2.61
CA PHE A 34 -9.62 -4.65 2.84
C PHE A 34 -10.78 -4.03 2.04
N LEU A 35 -11.08 -4.57 0.86
CA LEU A 35 -12.12 -4.03 -0.02
C LEU A 35 -13.54 -4.39 0.44
N THR A 36 -13.74 -5.60 0.96
CA THR A 36 -15.09 -6.17 1.17
C THR A 36 -15.40 -6.47 2.64
N SER A 37 -14.40 -6.56 3.51
CA SER A 37 -14.59 -6.86 4.93
C SER A 37 -14.77 -5.58 5.74
N ASP A 38 -15.64 -5.64 6.75
CA ASP A 38 -15.74 -4.60 7.79
C ASP A 38 -14.63 -4.74 8.84
N ASP A 39 -13.97 -5.90 8.90
CA ASP A 39 -12.85 -6.21 9.79
C ASP A 39 -11.66 -6.76 8.99
N PRO A 40 -11.02 -5.93 8.13
CA PRO A 40 -9.85 -6.37 7.41
C PRO A 40 -8.68 -6.52 8.38
N GLN A 41 -7.96 -7.63 8.24
CA GLN A 41 -6.81 -7.93 9.10
C GLN A 41 -5.55 -7.20 8.61
N ASP A 42 -5.49 -6.95 7.32
CA ASP A 42 -4.37 -6.39 6.59
C ASP A 42 -4.81 -5.54 5.38
N LEU A 43 -3.84 -4.85 4.81
CA LEU A 43 -3.93 -4.10 3.57
C LEU A 43 -2.94 -4.67 2.55
N ASP A 44 -3.45 -5.40 1.56
CA ASP A 44 -2.65 -5.90 0.44
C ASP A 44 -2.55 -4.87 -0.69
N VAL A 45 -1.31 -4.50 -1.06
CA VAL A 45 -1.04 -3.47 -2.07
C VAL A 45 -0.11 -4.00 -3.15
N ALA A 46 -0.56 -3.92 -4.40
CA ALA A 46 0.26 -4.12 -5.58
C ALA A 46 0.69 -2.75 -6.14
N VAL A 47 2.00 -2.54 -6.27
CA VAL A 47 2.57 -1.32 -6.83
C VAL A 47 3.18 -1.66 -8.19
N PHE A 48 2.47 -1.28 -9.25
CA PHE A 48 2.97 -1.40 -10.62
C PHE A 48 4.00 -0.31 -10.85
N GLN A 49 5.19 -0.70 -11.26
CA GLN A 49 6.34 0.17 -11.35
C GLN A 49 7.27 -0.21 -12.51
N ASP A 50 8.09 0.73 -12.95
CA ASP A 50 9.04 0.53 -14.06
C ASP A 50 10.52 0.73 -13.70
N SER A 51 10.85 0.69 -12.42
CA SER A 51 12.23 0.70 -11.91
C SER A 51 13.04 -0.49 -12.45
N SER A 52 14.34 -0.25 -12.62
CA SER A 52 15.33 -1.29 -12.88
C SER A 52 15.85 -1.94 -11.60
N GLU A 53 15.44 -1.44 -10.43
CA GLU A 53 15.85 -1.98 -9.12
C GLU A 53 15.32 -3.40 -8.89
N HIS A 54 16.11 -4.21 -8.19
CA HIS A 54 15.70 -5.56 -7.82
C HIS A 54 14.51 -5.56 -6.86
N TYR A 55 13.70 -6.61 -6.93
CA TYR A 55 12.46 -6.76 -6.16
C TYR A 55 12.63 -6.50 -4.66
N LEU A 56 13.59 -7.16 -4.00
CA LEU A 56 13.73 -7.10 -2.55
C LEU A 56 14.12 -5.69 -2.04
N PRO A 57 15.16 -5.03 -2.58
CA PRO A 57 15.46 -3.63 -2.25
C PRO A 57 14.26 -2.70 -2.44
N LEU A 58 13.54 -2.82 -3.56
CA LEU A 58 12.38 -1.99 -3.87
C LEU A 58 11.21 -2.22 -2.90
N ALA A 59 10.90 -3.48 -2.60
CA ALA A 59 9.88 -3.85 -1.62
C ALA A 59 10.22 -3.30 -0.22
N LEU A 60 11.48 -3.38 0.20
CA LEU A 60 11.93 -2.81 1.47
C LEU A 60 11.85 -1.28 1.48
N ARG A 61 12.15 -0.61 0.37
CA ARG A 61 11.98 0.85 0.24
C ARG A 61 10.52 1.23 0.39
N TYR A 62 9.61 0.56 -0.31
CA TYR A 62 8.18 0.83 -0.18
C TYR A 62 7.66 0.53 1.23
N ARG A 63 8.08 -0.55 1.88
CA ARG A 63 7.72 -0.80 3.29
C ARG A 63 8.14 0.34 4.22
N LYS A 64 9.34 0.91 4.02
CA LYS A 64 9.80 2.08 4.79
C LYS A 64 8.97 3.33 4.49
N LEU A 65 8.69 3.58 3.21
CA LEU A 65 7.90 4.73 2.77
C LEU A 65 6.44 4.68 3.27
N LEU A 66 5.88 3.48 3.34
CA LEU A 66 4.52 3.21 3.78
C LEU A 66 4.38 3.04 5.30
N ARG A 67 5.45 3.33 6.08
CA ARG A 67 5.41 3.22 7.54
C ARG A 67 4.24 3.99 8.19
N PRO A 68 3.89 5.22 7.76
CA PRO A 68 2.72 5.92 8.32
C PRO A 68 1.39 5.21 8.09
N VAL A 69 1.29 4.37 7.07
CA VAL A 69 0.11 3.54 6.80
C VAL A 69 0.18 2.25 7.61
N ALA A 70 1.36 1.63 7.70
CA ALA A 70 1.60 0.41 8.47
C ALA A 70 1.38 0.60 9.99
N ASP A 71 1.51 1.83 10.50
CA ASP A 71 1.17 2.17 11.88
C ASP A 71 -0.35 2.21 12.13
N GLN A 72 -1.19 2.22 11.07
CA GLN A 72 -2.65 2.21 11.15
C GLN A 72 -3.26 0.81 10.94
N ILE A 73 -2.70 0.03 10.00
CA ILE A 73 -3.13 -1.33 9.66
C ILE A 73 -1.92 -2.14 9.18
N PRO A 74 -1.81 -3.45 9.51
CA PRO A 74 -0.82 -4.32 8.89
C PRO A 74 -0.87 -4.22 7.36
N LEU A 75 0.30 -4.08 6.72
CA LEU A 75 0.39 -3.78 5.30
C LEU A 75 1.37 -4.74 4.63
N ASP A 76 0.94 -5.35 3.53
CA ASP A 76 1.83 -6.04 2.60
C ASP A 76 1.89 -5.31 1.27
N VAL A 77 3.11 -5.18 0.74
CA VAL A 77 3.36 -4.44 -0.49
C VAL A 77 4.19 -5.28 -1.46
N MET A 78 3.65 -5.41 -2.66
CA MET A 78 4.22 -6.20 -3.76
C MET A 78 4.55 -5.27 -4.93
N PRO A 79 5.83 -4.95 -5.17
CA PRO A 79 6.26 -4.32 -6.40
C PRO A 79 6.06 -5.27 -7.58
N LEU A 80 5.30 -4.84 -8.59
CA LEU A 80 5.05 -5.57 -9.83
C LEU A 80 5.59 -4.78 -11.02
N ARG A 81 6.18 -5.47 -11.99
CA ARG A 81 6.68 -4.88 -13.23
C ARG A 81 5.74 -5.16 -14.38
#